data_AF-A0A1M5M3S1-F1
#
_entry.id   AF-A0A1M5M3S1-F1
#
_cell.length_a   1.000
_cell.length_b   1.000
_cell.length_c   1.000
_cell.angle_alpha   90.00
_cell.angle_beta   90.00
_cell.angle_gamma   90.00
#
_symmetry.space_group_name_H-M   'P 1'
#
loop_
_entity.id
_entity.type
_entity.pdbx_description
1 polymer ?
#
loop_
_entity_poly.entity_id
_entity_poly.type
_entity_poly.pdbx_seq_one_letter_code
_entity_poly.pdbx_strand_id
1 'polypeptide(L)'
;MALKDYQDKRKFDETTEPKGKTKKSKDQLIFVIQRHAASRLHYDFRLEMEGVLKSWAVPKGPSLDPKDKRLAMMVEDHPYDYKDFEGNIPEGNYGAGQVEVWDSGTYEPLDDNSKLSDEKELLKELHAGSLKFILHGKKLKGEFALVKMKNGEGNSWLLIKHKDDFAESPYDAEDNTSAKSLVTKFLEEKKSLKIKEKKKS
;
A
#
# COMPACT_ATOMS: atom_id res chain seq x y z
N MET A 1 -19.50 9.61 3.80
CA MET A 1 -18.31 10.41 3.42
C MET A 1 -17.17 9.42 3.20
N ALA A 2 -16.35 9.59 2.16
CA ALA A 2 -15.31 8.62 1.80
C ALA A 2 -14.32 8.29 2.94
N LEU A 3 -14.07 9.26 3.84
CA LEU A 3 -13.14 9.10 4.97
C LEU A 3 -13.82 8.72 6.29
N LYS A 4 -15.13 8.42 6.30
CA LYS A 4 -15.87 8.19 7.55
C LYS A 4 -15.31 6.99 8.31
N ASP A 5 -15.16 5.86 7.64
CA ASP A 5 -14.66 4.63 8.28
C ASP A 5 -13.22 4.79 8.79
N TYR A 6 -12.39 5.56 8.07
CA TYR A 6 -11.05 5.92 8.52
C TYR A 6 -11.09 6.77 9.81
N GLN A 7 -11.89 7.83 9.82
CA GLN A 7 -12.00 8.74 10.95
C GLN A 7 -12.59 8.04 12.19
N ASP A 8 -13.57 7.16 12.01
CA ASP A 8 -14.21 6.41 13.09
C ASP A 8 -13.24 5.39 13.73
N LYS A 9 -12.23 4.91 12.98
CA LYS A 9 -11.22 3.94 13.47
C LYS A 9 -9.95 4.59 14.03
N ARG A 10 -9.84 5.92 14.08
CA ARG A 10 -8.62 6.63 14.49
C ARG A 10 -8.84 7.52 15.69
N LYS A 11 -7.92 7.42 16.65
CA LYS A 11 -7.85 8.30 17.81
C LYS A 11 -6.76 9.35 17.61
N PHE A 12 -7.10 10.43 16.92
CA PHE A 12 -6.14 11.46 16.51
C PHE A 12 -5.50 12.26 17.66
N ASP A 13 -5.99 12.08 18.88
CA ASP A 13 -5.39 12.54 20.14
C ASP A 13 -4.25 11.64 20.62
N GLU A 14 -4.19 10.38 20.16
CA GLU A 14 -3.18 9.39 20.52
C GLU A 14 -2.16 9.11 19.40
N THR A 15 -2.48 9.43 18.13
CA THR A 15 -1.62 9.15 16.96
C THR A 15 -1.24 10.44 16.21
N THR A 16 -0.05 10.44 15.60
CA THR A 16 0.40 11.52 14.70
C THR A 16 -0.15 11.39 13.28
N GLU A 17 -1.06 10.44 13.05
CA GLU A 17 -1.71 10.25 11.76
C GLU A 17 -2.56 11.46 11.36
N PRO A 18 -2.54 11.86 10.08
CA PRO A 18 -3.31 13.01 9.63
C PRO A 18 -4.81 12.70 9.60
N LYS A 19 -5.63 13.54 10.24
CA LYS A 19 -7.10 13.57 10.01
C LYS A 19 -7.41 13.74 8.52
N GLY A 20 -6.58 14.57 7.87
CA GLY A 20 -6.57 14.87 6.44
C GLY A 20 -7.88 15.45 5.90
N LYS A 21 -7.83 15.92 4.65
CA LYS A 21 -9.02 16.24 3.86
C LYS A 21 -8.94 15.50 2.53
N THR A 22 -10.06 15.38 1.84
CA THR A 22 -10.03 14.95 0.45
C THR A 22 -9.32 16.03 -0.36
N LYS A 23 -8.30 15.63 -1.13
CA LYS A 23 -7.52 16.52 -1.99
C LYS A 23 -7.12 15.75 -3.22
N LYS A 24 -7.27 16.38 -4.39
CA LYS A 24 -6.82 15.82 -5.66
C LYS A 24 -5.46 16.40 -6.04
N SER A 25 -4.60 15.55 -6.56
CA SER A 25 -3.45 15.94 -7.36
C SER A 25 -3.94 16.71 -8.59
N LYS A 26 -3.19 17.73 -8.99
CA LYS A 26 -3.61 18.67 -10.04
C LYS A 26 -3.41 18.12 -11.45
N ASP A 27 -2.40 17.28 -11.65
CA ASP A 27 -1.92 16.92 -13.00
C ASP A 27 -1.70 15.40 -13.20
N GLN A 28 -1.34 14.65 -12.16
CA GLN A 28 -1.05 13.21 -12.27
C GLN A 28 -1.50 12.46 -11.01
N LEU A 29 -2.13 11.29 -11.17
CA LEU A 29 -2.51 10.45 -10.04
C LEU A 29 -1.27 9.86 -9.38
N ILE A 30 -1.27 9.82 -8.05
CA ILE A 30 -0.14 9.30 -7.28
C ILE A 30 -0.40 7.91 -6.73
N PHE A 31 0.68 7.16 -6.53
CA PHE A 31 0.65 5.97 -5.71
C PHE A 31 1.67 6.08 -4.58
N VAL A 32 1.39 5.34 -3.50
CA VAL A 32 2.32 5.19 -2.39
C VAL A 32 2.27 3.77 -1.86
N ILE A 33 3.45 3.24 -1.55
CA ILE A 33 3.63 1.96 -0.88
C ILE A 33 4.26 2.24 0.47
N GLN A 34 3.56 1.92 1.54
CA GLN A 34 4.09 2.01 2.89
C GLN A 34 4.45 0.63 3.40
N ARG A 35 5.65 0.48 3.95
CA ARG A 35 6.04 -0.73 4.67
C ARG A 35 5.64 -0.56 6.12
N HIS A 36 4.94 -1.55 6.66
CA HIS A 36 4.25 -1.41 7.94
C HIS A 36 4.53 -2.61 8.85
N ALA A 37 5.31 -2.37 9.91
CA ALA A 37 5.58 -3.34 10.97
C ALA A 37 4.54 -3.26 12.09
N ALA A 38 3.35 -3.79 11.82
CA ALA A 38 2.28 -3.91 12.81
C ALA A 38 2.39 -5.21 13.64
N SER A 39 1.26 -5.89 13.85
CA SER A 39 1.22 -7.25 14.39
C SER A 39 2.00 -8.23 13.51
N ARG A 40 1.88 -8.06 12.19
CA ARG A 40 2.67 -8.71 11.14
C ARG A 40 3.21 -7.64 10.20
N LEU A 41 4.41 -7.88 9.68
CA LEU A 41 4.95 -7.06 8.60
C LEU A 41 4.06 -7.24 7.37
N HIS A 42 3.67 -6.12 6.77
CA HIS A 42 2.93 -6.06 5.51
C HIS A 42 3.25 -4.74 4.81
N TYR A 43 2.72 -4.61 3.60
CA TYR A 43 2.85 -3.40 2.80
C TYR A 43 1.48 -2.84 2.50
N ASP A 44 1.24 -1.58 2.81
CA ASP A 44 0.05 -0.86 2.41
C ASP A 44 0.26 -0.27 1.03
N PHE A 45 -0.44 -0.82 0.04
CA PHE A 45 -0.46 -0.39 -1.35
C PHE A 45 -1.61 0.60 -1.54
N ARG A 46 -1.33 1.81 -2.02
CA ARG A 46 -2.37 2.85 -2.15
C ARG A 46 -2.31 3.57 -3.49
N LEU A 47 -3.50 3.80 -4.05
CA LEU A 47 -3.72 4.55 -5.29
C LEU A 47 -4.63 5.74 -5.03
N GLU A 48 -4.23 6.93 -5.48
CA GLU A 48 -5.07 8.11 -5.42
C GLU A 48 -6.24 8.00 -6.40
N MET A 49 -7.48 8.05 -5.90
CA MET A 49 -8.71 8.20 -6.71
C MET A 49 -9.75 8.96 -5.90
N GLU A 50 -10.52 9.83 -6.55
CA GLU A 50 -11.54 10.70 -5.96
C GLU A 50 -11.02 11.60 -4.81
N GLY A 51 -9.71 11.90 -4.83
CA GLY A 51 -9.04 12.69 -3.80
C GLY A 51 -8.86 11.97 -2.46
N VAL A 52 -8.94 10.64 -2.46
CA VAL A 52 -8.58 9.74 -1.35
C VAL A 52 -7.60 8.69 -1.85
N LEU A 53 -7.00 7.95 -0.92
CA LEU A 53 -6.10 6.84 -1.20
C LEU A 53 -6.85 5.51 -1.06
N LYS A 54 -7.26 4.92 -2.18
CA LYS A 54 -7.79 3.55 -2.23
C LYS A 54 -6.67 2.60 -1.81
N SER A 55 -6.92 1.78 -0.80
CA SER A 55 -5.84 1.12 -0.05
C SER A 55 -6.01 -0.40 0.04
N TRP A 56 -4.90 -1.12 -0.05
CA TRP A 56 -4.81 -2.56 0.11
C TRP A 56 -3.63 -2.95 0.99
N ALA A 57 -3.85 -3.83 1.97
CA ALA A 57 -2.79 -4.48 2.72
C ALA A 57 -2.27 -5.70 1.95
N VAL A 58 -0.97 -5.72 1.65
CA VAL A 58 -0.28 -6.77 0.89
C VAL A 58 0.72 -7.47 1.83
N PRO A 59 0.37 -8.62 2.43
CA PRO A 59 1.16 -9.23 3.50
C PRO A 59 2.59 -9.61 3.12
N LYS A 60 2.80 -10.02 1.86
CA LYS A 60 4.13 -10.38 1.35
C LYS A 60 4.80 -9.24 0.55
N GLY A 61 4.21 -8.05 0.53
CA GLY A 61 4.67 -6.97 -0.33
C GLY A 61 4.38 -7.17 -1.84
N PRO A 62 4.55 -6.11 -2.63
CA PRO A 62 4.45 -6.16 -4.09
C PRO A 62 5.58 -7.03 -4.69
N SER A 63 5.40 -7.50 -5.92
CA SER A 63 6.43 -8.26 -6.64
C SER A 63 6.61 -7.74 -8.05
N LEU A 64 7.86 -7.75 -8.55
CA LEU A 64 8.16 -7.58 -9.96
C LEU A 64 8.19 -8.91 -10.73
N ASP A 65 7.97 -10.05 -10.06
CA ASP A 65 7.87 -11.35 -10.72
C ASP A 65 6.45 -11.57 -11.27
N PRO A 66 6.27 -11.69 -12.60
CA PRO A 66 4.95 -11.94 -13.19
C PRO A 66 4.33 -13.29 -12.80
N LYS A 67 5.12 -14.22 -12.24
CA LYS A 67 4.63 -15.52 -11.73
C LYS A 67 4.00 -15.39 -10.34
N ASP A 68 4.30 -14.31 -9.62
CA ASP A 68 3.76 -14.09 -8.29
C ASP A 68 2.32 -13.57 -8.34
N LYS A 69 1.47 -14.17 -7.51
CA LYS A 69 0.12 -13.68 -7.23
C LYS A 69 0.07 -13.24 -5.78
N ARG A 70 0.26 -11.94 -5.52
CA ARG A 70 0.33 -11.39 -4.16
C ARG A 70 -1.09 -11.11 -3.68
N LEU A 71 -1.48 -11.67 -2.53
CA LEU A 71 -2.75 -11.33 -1.89
C LEU A 71 -2.74 -9.86 -1.47
N ALA A 72 -3.79 -9.12 -1.83
CA ALA A 72 -4.00 -7.72 -1.51
C ALA A 72 -5.39 -7.57 -0.87
N MET A 73 -5.46 -7.31 0.42
CA MET A 73 -6.72 -7.15 1.15
C MET A 73 -7.13 -5.69 1.11
N MET A 74 -8.27 -5.38 0.49
CA MET A 74 -8.77 -4.01 0.45
C MET A 74 -9.16 -3.55 1.86
N VAL A 75 -8.67 -2.38 2.24
CA VAL A 75 -8.90 -1.73 3.54
C VAL A 75 -9.56 -0.36 3.32
N GLU A 76 -9.77 0.40 4.39
CA GLU A 76 -10.44 1.68 4.34
C GLU A 76 -9.68 2.70 3.47
N ASP A 77 -10.41 3.63 2.87
CA ASP A 77 -9.83 4.76 2.16
C ASP A 77 -9.05 5.64 3.15
N HIS A 78 -7.85 6.06 2.76
CA HIS A 78 -7.02 6.94 3.57
C HIS A 78 -7.07 8.38 3.03
N PRO A 79 -6.90 9.40 3.89
CA PRO A 79 -6.83 10.78 3.41
C PRO A 79 -5.63 10.96 2.49
N TYR A 80 -5.74 11.88 1.52
CA TYR A 80 -4.66 12.19 0.58
C TYR A 80 -3.33 12.51 1.29
N ASP A 81 -3.40 13.27 2.39
CA ASP A 81 -2.22 13.67 3.16
C ASP A 81 -1.49 12.48 3.84
N TYR A 82 -2.12 11.30 3.92
CA TYR A 82 -1.50 10.09 4.46
C TYR A 82 -0.35 9.56 3.60
N LYS A 83 -0.25 10.04 2.34
CA LYS A 83 0.81 9.64 1.40
C LYS A 83 2.23 9.93 1.91
N ASP A 84 2.37 10.95 2.76
CA ASP A 84 3.67 11.38 3.29
C ASP A 84 3.87 10.90 4.74
N PHE A 85 2.97 10.08 5.28
CA PHE A 85 3.04 9.64 6.67
C PHE A 85 4.14 8.60 6.86
N GLU A 86 5.07 8.92 7.76
CA GLU A 86 6.08 8.02 8.30
C GLU A 86 6.14 8.23 9.81
N GLY A 87 6.15 7.14 10.59
CA GLY A 87 6.10 7.26 12.04
C GLY A 87 5.65 6.00 12.75
N ASN A 88 5.65 6.07 14.08
CA ASN A 88 5.17 5.01 14.95
C ASN A 88 3.72 5.28 15.37
N ILE A 89 2.81 4.37 15.04
CA ILE A 89 1.43 4.34 15.53
C ILE A 89 1.45 3.63 16.90
N PRO A 90 1.07 4.31 18.00
CA PRO A 90 1.17 3.72 19.34
C PRO A 90 0.34 2.45 19.54
N GLU A 91 0.79 1.56 20.44
CA GLU A 91 0.02 0.37 20.81
C GLU A 91 -1.38 0.74 21.34
N GLY A 92 -2.35 -0.13 21.08
CA GLY A 92 -3.76 0.12 21.40
C GLY A 92 -4.52 0.92 20.32
N ASN A 93 -3.82 1.49 19.34
CA ASN A 93 -4.41 2.12 18.18
C ASN A 93 -4.57 1.14 17.01
N TYR A 94 -5.55 1.40 16.14
CA TYR A 94 -5.73 0.62 14.93
C TYR A 94 -4.54 0.85 13.99
N GLY A 95 -3.88 -0.23 13.57
CA GLY A 95 -2.65 -0.14 12.80
C GLY A 95 -1.41 0.15 13.66
N ALA A 96 -1.43 -0.12 14.96
CA ALA A 96 -0.26 0.03 15.83
C ALA A 96 0.99 -0.64 15.25
N GLY A 97 2.09 0.11 15.18
CA GLY A 97 3.33 -0.31 14.54
C GLY A 97 4.12 0.83 13.92
N GLN A 98 5.30 0.50 13.41
CA GLN A 98 6.14 1.43 12.67
C GLN A 98 5.76 1.44 11.18
N VAL A 99 5.58 2.63 10.62
CA VAL A 99 5.27 2.88 9.21
C VAL A 99 6.42 3.67 8.58
N GLU A 100 6.80 3.32 7.36
CA GLU A 100 7.70 4.09 6.49
C GLU A 100 7.22 4.07 5.04
N VAL A 101 7.53 5.12 4.27
CA VAL A 101 7.23 5.16 2.83
C VAL A 101 8.32 4.34 2.12
N TRP A 102 7.92 3.20 1.56
CA TRP A 102 8.83 2.28 0.90
C TRP A 102 9.04 2.63 -0.57
N ASP A 103 7.98 3.06 -1.27
CA ASP A 103 8.04 3.60 -2.62
C ASP A 103 6.91 4.59 -2.85
N SER A 104 7.12 5.53 -3.77
CA SER A 104 6.11 6.50 -4.18
C SER A 104 6.41 7.02 -5.58
N GLY A 105 5.37 7.45 -6.26
CA GLY A 105 5.47 7.97 -7.61
C GLY A 105 4.11 8.29 -8.20
N THR A 106 4.05 8.32 -9.52
CA THR A 106 2.81 8.55 -10.27
C THR A 106 2.34 7.24 -10.90
N TYR A 107 1.06 7.18 -11.26
CA TYR A 107 0.53 6.06 -12.00
C TYR A 107 -0.52 6.52 -13.00
N GLU A 108 -0.75 5.69 -14.01
CA GLU A 108 -1.74 5.94 -15.05
C GLU A 108 -2.52 4.66 -15.38
N PRO A 109 -3.76 4.76 -15.87
CA PRO A 109 -4.50 3.60 -16.37
C PRO A 109 -3.73 2.92 -17.50
N LEU A 110 -3.82 1.59 -17.57
CA LEU A 110 -3.30 0.82 -18.69
C LEU A 110 -4.33 0.86 -19.84
N ASP A 111 -4.20 1.84 -20.74
CA ASP A 111 -5.06 1.97 -21.92
C ASP A 111 -4.22 2.13 -23.21
N ASP A 112 -4.63 1.42 -24.27
CA ASP A 112 -4.05 1.48 -25.62
C ASP A 112 -4.37 2.82 -26.32
N ASN A 113 -5.40 3.55 -25.86
CA ASN A 113 -5.87 4.79 -26.50
C ASN A 113 -5.41 6.04 -25.76
N SER A 114 -4.10 6.29 -25.84
CA SER A 114 -3.38 7.55 -25.55
C SER A 114 -4.25 8.81 -25.42
N LYS A 115 -4.86 9.02 -24.24
CA LYS A 115 -5.21 10.34 -23.70
C LYS A 115 -5.10 10.25 -22.18
N LEU A 116 -4.45 11.27 -21.60
CA LEU A 116 -4.31 11.48 -20.17
C LEU A 116 -5.53 11.00 -19.35
N SER A 117 -5.28 9.96 -18.55
CA SER A 117 -5.80 9.81 -17.18
C SER A 117 -7.30 10.11 -17.00
N ASP A 118 -8.18 9.34 -17.63
CA ASP A 118 -9.57 9.30 -17.17
C ASP A 118 -9.63 8.49 -15.87
N GLU A 119 -9.46 9.18 -14.72
CA GLU A 119 -9.72 8.66 -13.36
C GLU A 119 -11.07 7.90 -13.29
N LYS A 120 -12.04 8.30 -14.12
CA LYS A 120 -13.33 7.62 -14.30
C LYS A 120 -13.20 6.18 -14.77
N GLU A 121 -12.23 5.87 -15.63
CA GLU A 121 -11.99 4.51 -16.12
C GLU A 121 -11.42 3.63 -15.02
N LEU A 122 -10.40 4.13 -14.30
CA LEU A 122 -9.86 3.47 -13.11
C LEU A 122 -10.96 3.17 -12.08
N LEU A 123 -11.90 4.10 -11.86
CA LEU A 123 -13.04 3.87 -10.96
C LEU A 123 -14.00 2.79 -11.48
N LYS A 124 -14.28 2.75 -12.79
CA LYS A 124 -15.09 1.67 -13.39
C LYS A 124 -14.41 0.33 -13.23
N GLU A 125 -13.12 0.25 -13.51
CA GLU A 125 -12.30 -0.95 -13.36
C GLU A 125 -12.22 -1.45 -11.91
N LEU A 126 -12.04 -0.52 -10.96
CA LEU A 126 -12.10 -0.79 -9.53
C LEU A 126 -13.46 -1.37 -9.13
N HIS A 127 -14.56 -0.79 -9.61
CA HIS A 127 -15.90 -1.31 -9.32
C HIS A 127 -16.18 -2.66 -10.00
N ALA A 128 -15.62 -2.87 -11.20
CA ALA A 128 -15.70 -4.14 -11.92
C ALA A 128 -14.83 -5.24 -11.28
N GLY A 129 -13.90 -4.88 -10.40
CA GLY A 129 -13.00 -5.82 -9.73
C GLY A 129 -11.79 -6.22 -10.56
N SER A 130 -11.40 -5.42 -11.56
CA SER A 130 -10.24 -5.68 -12.42
C SER A 130 -9.63 -4.35 -12.83
N LEU A 131 -8.62 -3.92 -12.09
CA LEU A 131 -7.93 -2.65 -12.25
C LEU A 131 -6.55 -2.87 -12.86
N LYS A 132 -6.23 -2.17 -13.95
CA LYS A 132 -4.93 -2.25 -14.64
C LYS A 132 -4.29 -0.88 -14.75
N PHE A 133 -3.01 -0.81 -14.44
CA PHE A 133 -2.30 0.47 -14.35
C PHE A 133 -0.80 0.30 -14.56
N ILE A 134 -0.15 1.40 -14.92
CA ILE A 134 1.29 1.52 -15.06
C ILE A 134 1.81 2.34 -13.88
N LEU A 135 2.77 1.79 -13.13
CA LEU A 135 3.45 2.49 -12.04
C LEU A 135 4.73 3.15 -12.55
N HIS A 136 4.94 4.39 -12.11
CA HIS A 136 6.14 5.19 -12.36
C HIS A 136 6.83 5.52 -11.03
N GLY A 137 7.31 4.48 -10.36
CA GLY A 137 7.99 4.56 -9.06
C GLY A 137 9.51 4.61 -9.14
N LYS A 138 10.15 4.63 -7.97
CA LYS A 138 11.59 4.38 -7.87
C LYS A 138 11.89 2.88 -7.90
N LYS A 139 11.07 2.09 -7.20
CA LYS A 139 11.23 0.63 -7.07
C LYS A 139 10.25 -0.13 -7.95
N LEU A 140 8.96 0.20 -7.88
CA LEU A 140 7.94 -0.42 -8.72
C LEU A 140 7.78 0.37 -10.01
N LYS A 141 7.95 -0.33 -11.13
CA LYS A 141 7.80 0.25 -12.46
C LYS A 141 7.04 -0.69 -13.39
N GLY A 142 6.39 -0.11 -14.38
CA GLY A 142 5.70 -0.84 -15.42
C GLY A 142 4.30 -1.28 -15.02
N GLU A 143 3.79 -2.26 -15.73
CA GLU A 143 2.39 -2.68 -15.74
C GLU A 143 2.04 -3.62 -14.58
N PHE A 144 0.93 -3.33 -13.91
CA PHE A 144 0.35 -4.13 -12.83
C PHE A 144 -1.17 -4.27 -13.00
N ALA A 145 -1.71 -5.29 -12.34
CA ALA A 145 -3.14 -5.51 -12.22
C ALA A 145 -3.54 -5.83 -10.76
N LEU A 146 -4.68 -5.28 -10.35
CA LEU A 146 -5.41 -5.65 -9.14
C LEU A 146 -6.71 -6.34 -9.55
N VAL A 147 -6.85 -7.63 -9.21
CA VAL A 147 -8.02 -8.44 -9.57
C VAL A 147 -8.73 -8.93 -8.33
N LYS A 148 -10.02 -8.60 -8.20
CA LYS A 148 -10.87 -9.03 -7.08
C LYS A 148 -11.18 -10.52 -7.19
N MET A 149 -11.02 -11.26 -6.09
CA MET A 149 -11.30 -12.69 -6.05
C MET A 149 -12.82 -12.93 -5.91
N LYS A 150 -13.39 -13.78 -6.77
CA LYS A 150 -14.82 -14.13 -6.73
C LYS A 150 -15.20 -15.02 -5.54
N ASN A 151 -14.25 -15.84 -5.05
CA ASN A 151 -14.47 -16.84 -3.99
C ASN A 151 -13.67 -16.54 -2.70
N GLY A 152 -13.14 -15.33 -2.53
CA GLY A 152 -12.43 -14.91 -1.32
C GLY A 152 -13.35 -14.25 -0.29
N GLU A 153 -12.84 -13.96 0.90
CA GLU A 153 -13.48 -12.99 1.80
C GLU A 153 -13.71 -11.69 1.01
N GLY A 154 -14.87 -11.03 1.17
CA GLY A 154 -15.43 -10.09 0.18
C GLY A 154 -14.56 -8.89 -0.26
N ASN A 155 -13.45 -8.64 0.42
CA ASN A 155 -12.44 -7.61 0.17
C ASN A 155 -11.08 -8.18 -0.32
N SER A 156 -11.00 -9.44 -0.75
CA SER A 156 -9.75 -10.08 -1.22
C SER A 156 -9.46 -9.78 -2.69
N TRP A 157 -8.24 -9.31 -2.97
CA TRP A 157 -7.72 -9.05 -4.31
C TRP A 157 -6.38 -9.75 -4.54
N LEU A 158 -5.97 -9.83 -5.80
CA LEU A 158 -4.64 -10.25 -6.22
C LEU A 158 -3.93 -9.09 -6.90
N LEU A 159 -2.76 -8.73 -6.40
CA LEU A 159 -1.81 -7.86 -7.07
C LEU A 159 -0.87 -8.71 -7.92
N ILE A 160 -0.81 -8.41 -9.21
CA ILE A 160 -0.09 -9.19 -10.22
C ILE A 160 0.73 -8.24 -11.08
N LYS A 161 2.00 -8.57 -11.29
CA LYS A 161 2.87 -7.87 -12.26
C LYS A 161 2.63 -8.44 -13.66
N HIS A 162 2.46 -7.57 -14.65
CA HIS A 162 2.45 -8.01 -16.05
C HIS A 162 3.87 -8.23 -16.56
N LYS A 163 4.02 -9.07 -17.59
CA LYS A 163 5.30 -9.31 -18.25
C LYS A 163 5.62 -8.14 -19.19
N ASP A 164 6.50 -7.26 -18.75
CA ASP A 164 7.03 -6.12 -19.50
C ASP A 164 8.55 -5.99 -19.28
N ASP A 165 9.15 -4.90 -19.75
CA ASP A 165 10.59 -4.63 -19.65
C ASP A 165 11.09 -4.39 -18.22
N PHE A 166 10.19 -4.17 -17.25
CA PHE A 166 10.52 -3.96 -15.84
C PHE A 166 10.27 -5.21 -14.97
N ALA A 167 9.86 -6.32 -15.58
CA ALA A 167 9.63 -7.56 -14.86
C ALA A 167 10.96 -8.21 -14.41
N GLU A 168 11.02 -8.67 -13.17
CA GLU A 168 12.18 -9.32 -12.56
C GLU A 168 11.77 -10.65 -11.91
N SER A 169 12.52 -11.74 -12.14
CA SER A 169 12.22 -13.05 -11.56
C SER A 169 13.53 -13.77 -11.22
N PRO A 170 13.75 -14.19 -9.95
CA PRO A 170 12.87 -14.03 -8.79
C PRO A 170 12.87 -12.60 -8.21
N TYR A 171 11.86 -12.25 -7.40
CA TYR A 171 11.78 -10.95 -6.74
C TYR A 171 11.23 -11.02 -5.30
N ASP A 172 11.87 -10.29 -4.38
CA ASP A 172 11.37 -10.01 -3.03
C ASP A 172 11.41 -8.49 -2.74
N ALA A 173 10.31 -7.96 -2.20
CA ALA A 173 10.23 -6.54 -1.82
C ALA A 173 11.18 -6.20 -0.66
N GLU A 174 11.46 -7.14 0.24
CA GLU A 174 12.34 -6.92 1.39
C GLU A 174 13.81 -6.72 0.96
N ASP A 175 14.23 -7.31 -0.15
CA ASP A 175 15.59 -7.13 -0.70
C ASP A 175 15.84 -5.67 -1.15
N ASN A 176 14.75 -4.94 -1.44
CA ASN A 176 14.75 -3.54 -1.82
C ASN A 176 14.45 -2.60 -0.63
N THR A 177 14.70 -3.05 0.61
CA THR A 177 14.58 -2.23 1.83
C THR A 177 15.96 -1.86 2.37
N SER A 178 16.06 -0.66 2.96
CA SER A 178 17.30 -0.25 3.62
C SER A 178 17.45 -0.97 4.96
N ALA A 179 18.64 -1.49 5.24
CA ALA A 179 18.98 -2.00 6.58
C ALA A 179 18.89 -0.92 7.67
N LYS A 180 18.95 0.36 7.29
CA LYS A 180 18.85 1.50 8.22
C LYS A 180 17.44 2.07 8.33
N SER A 181 16.46 1.47 7.65
CA SER A 181 15.08 1.95 7.63
C SER A 181 14.45 1.88 9.04
N LEU A 182 13.47 2.74 9.30
CA LEU A 182 12.81 2.82 10.61
C LEU A 182 12.11 1.51 10.93
N VAL A 183 11.46 0.92 9.93
CA VAL A 183 10.78 -0.37 10.08
C VAL A 183 11.77 -1.50 10.34
N THR A 184 12.91 -1.54 9.64
CA THR A 184 13.92 -2.58 9.86
C THR A 184 14.45 -2.54 11.29
N LYS A 185 14.81 -1.36 11.78
CA LYS A 185 15.26 -1.17 13.18
C LYS A 185 14.19 -1.57 14.19
N PHE A 186 12.95 -1.15 13.97
CA PHE A 186 11.83 -1.50 14.84
C PHE A 186 11.61 -3.02 14.93
N LEU A 187 11.71 -3.74 13.81
CA LEU A 187 11.59 -5.20 13.78
C LEU A 187 12.74 -5.89 14.53
N GLU A 188 13.97 -5.41 14.39
CA GLU A 188 15.13 -5.91 15.11
C GLU A 188 14.99 -5.72 16.63
N GLU A 189 14.57 -4.52 17.05
CA GLU A 189 14.30 -4.20 18.46
C GLU A 189 13.22 -5.11 19.05
N LYS A 190 12.08 -5.26 18.36
CA LYS A 190 10.97 -6.14 18.77
C LYS A 190 11.41 -7.60 18.86
N LYS A 191 12.26 -8.07 17.93
CA LYS A 191 12.84 -9.43 17.97
C LYS A 191 13.76 -9.59 19.17
N SER A 192 14.59 -8.59 19.47
CA SER A 192 15.52 -8.62 20.62
C SER A 192 14.77 -8.69 21.96
N LEU A 193 13.67 -7.96 22.11
CA LEU A 193 12.81 -7.96 23.30
C LEU A 193 12.17 -9.34 23.52
N LYS A 194 11.57 -9.92 22.48
CA LYS A 194 10.99 -11.27 22.55
C LYS A 194 12.00 -12.35 22.95
N ILE A 195 13.24 -12.24 22.50
CA ILE A 195 14.31 -13.18 22.88
C ILE A 195 14.67 -13.01 24.36
N LYS A 196 14.74 -11.77 24.87
CA LYS A 196 15.03 -11.50 26.28
C LYS A 196 13.93 -12.02 27.21
N GLU A 197 12.66 -11.88 26.82
CA GLU A 197 11.52 -12.39 27.60
C GLU A 197 11.54 -13.92 27.68
N LYS A 198 11.76 -14.61 26.55
CA LYS A 198 11.88 -16.08 26.52
C LYS A 198 13.04 -16.64 27.33
N LYS A 199 14.10 -15.86 27.56
CA LYS A 199 15.24 -16.27 28.41
C LYS A 199 15.00 -16.05 29.91
N LYS A 200 13.94 -15.31 30.28
CA LYS A 200 13.56 -15.02 31.67
C LYS A 200 12.39 -15.87 32.17
N SER A 201 11.73 -16.61 31.28
CA SER A 201 10.70 -17.63 31.57
C SER A 201 11.32 -19.01 31.61
#